data_AF-F2IB77-F1
#
_entry.id   AF-F2IB77-F1
#
_cell.length_a   1.000
_cell.length_b   1.000
_cell.length_c   1.000
_cell.angle_alpha   90.00
_cell.angle_beta   90.00
_cell.angle_gamma   90.00
#
_symmetry.space_group_name_H-M   'P 1'
#
loop_
_entity.id
_entity.type
_entity.pdbx_description
1 polymer ?
#
loop_
_entity_poly.entity_id
_entity_poly.type
_entity_poly.pdbx_seq_one_letter_code
_entity_poly.pdbx_strand_id
1 'polypeptide(L)'
;MKLKTLLFILFNWSILSAIGQNESFHRPNFQTKTSLVYYYFWEEDIDGSIVPSTLFTPFSLNRVILIDTLKSSKKCVIADSILRQEILKIGRNFSHKSQYSKKLHGGKLVFNAIYAENPQVVVYIKKDGRWKSSISNLVLHFESSQNDKIFYRSSGNTIYLQKNKSVSIQNNTYRVVSYFNPDNSGGKRENPYFQHVFAFTGEEISEEISQNLEQKAKRYLVFVNGYRGPKYDSHESRNEVYTNDRTNYWFKIDDRFIQRLKPDTTFYLDGSFSVKTSNHASKLKFGWSYIRSVNARSSKRKYLCLNQKCNPEGFDYRYSKGILVGKAFLNELHNTPKSYLTKDTIDIVCHSMGYAYTLGFLETIKESIILGKFYLIAPENAGYKGLDWNKFEEVWQYGSNLGLSTADALRYQDGVAPQTAVWGIEAQKSAHVGRIFSPENWPNKHFVHSHMIYSYDWIFDRIQKGQAGYIH
;
A
#
# COMPACT_ATOMS: atom_id res chain seq x y z
N MET A 1 -34.11 22.09 24.61
CA MET A 1 -33.68 21.93 23.20
C MET A 1 -32.49 22.83 22.78
N LYS A 2 -31.82 23.58 23.68
CA LYS A 2 -30.78 24.58 23.31
C LYS A 2 -29.33 24.22 23.69
N LEU A 3 -29.07 23.09 24.36
CA LEU A 3 -27.69 22.67 24.71
C LEU A 3 -27.06 21.71 23.68
N LYS A 4 -27.88 20.92 22.99
CA LYS A 4 -27.42 19.93 21.98
C LYS A 4 -26.90 20.58 20.70
N THR A 5 -27.50 21.71 20.30
CA THR A 5 -27.10 22.45 19.09
C THR A 5 -25.82 23.25 19.30
N LEU A 6 -25.58 23.76 20.52
CA LEU A 6 -24.38 24.53 20.86
C LEU A 6 -23.12 23.65 20.92
N LEU A 7 -23.25 22.42 21.44
CA LEU A 7 -22.15 21.44 21.42
C LEU A 7 -21.77 21.00 20.00
N PHE A 8 -22.73 20.92 19.08
CA PHE A 8 -22.47 20.52 17.69
C PHE A 8 -21.71 21.60 16.89
N ILE A 9 -21.90 22.87 17.26
CA ILE A 9 -21.22 24.01 16.63
C ILE A 9 -19.79 24.18 17.19
N LEU A 10 -19.59 24.02 18.50
CA LEU A 10 -18.25 24.05 19.12
C LEU A 10 -17.36 22.86 18.71
N PHE A 11 -17.96 21.70 18.44
CA PHE A 11 -17.25 20.52 17.94
C PHE A 11 -16.78 20.69 16.48
N ASN A 12 -17.49 21.48 15.66
CA ASN A 12 -17.02 21.80 14.31
C ASN A 12 -15.84 22.76 14.32
N TRP A 13 -15.80 23.75 15.22
CA TRP A 13 -14.71 24.74 15.26
C TRP A 13 -13.37 24.22 15.77
N SER A 14 -13.36 23.30 16.72
CA SER A 14 -12.13 22.67 17.23
C SER A 14 -11.57 21.56 16.32
N ILE A 15 -12.38 21.03 15.40
CA ILE A 15 -11.92 20.16 14.31
C ILE A 15 -11.33 21.00 13.16
N LEU A 16 -11.78 22.25 13.00
CA LEU A 16 -11.27 23.16 11.96
C LEU A 16 -9.89 23.74 12.30
N SER A 17 -9.46 23.78 13.57
CA SER A 17 -8.08 24.12 13.93
C SER A 17 -7.07 22.99 13.73
N ALA A 18 -7.53 21.78 13.35
CA ALA A 18 -6.68 20.68 12.89
C ALA A 18 -6.51 20.67 11.36
N ILE A 19 -6.89 21.75 10.67
CA ILE A 19 -6.62 21.95 9.25
C ILE A 19 -5.17 22.43 9.08
N GLY A 20 -4.26 21.47 9.07
CA GLY A 20 -2.88 21.63 8.60
C GLY A 20 -2.62 20.86 7.31
N GLN A 21 -3.63 20.69 6.45
CA GLN A 21 -3.49 20.05 5.14
C GLN A 21 -4.03 20.97 4.05
N ASN A 22 -3.39 22.12 3.90
CA ASN A 22 -3.62 22.95 2.72
C ASN A 22 -2.41 23.85 2.48
N GLU A 23 -1.38 23.33 1.80
CA GLU A 23 -0.61 24.15 0.87
C GLU A 23 -0.20 23.31 -0.35
N SER A 24 -0.43 23.92 -1.50
CA SER A 24 -0.27 23.41 -2.84
C SER A 24 1.20 23.18 -3.19
N PHE A 25 1.66 21.93 -3.09
CA PHE A 25 2.92 21.51 -3.70
C PHE A 25 2.69 20.76 -5.00
N HIS A 26 3.33 21.22 -6.08
CA HIS A 26 3.35 20.57 -7.37
C HIS A 26 3.95 19.16 -7.26
N ARG A 27 3.18 18.17 -7.71
CA ARG A 27 3.49 16.75 -7.62
C ARG A 27 4.42 16.33 -8.77
N PRO A 28 5.47 15.53 -8.52
CA PRO A 28 6.19 14.85 -9.60
C PRO A 28 5.27 13.86 -10.33
N ASN A 29 5.39 13.81 -11.66
CA ASN A 29 4.49 13.09 -12.56
C ASN A 29 4.85 11.61 -12.78
N PHE A 30 5.75 11.06 -11.97
CA PHE A 30 6.11 9.65 -12.03
C PHE A 30 5.76 8.99 -10.70
N GLN A 31 4.64 8.27 -10.68
CA GLN A 31 4.27 7.41 -9.56
C GLN A 31 4.52 5.97 -9.98
N THR A 32 5.63 5.37 -9.53
CA THR A 32 5.77 3.92 -9.51
C THR A 32 4.84 3.42 -8.41
N LYS A 33 3.66 2.96 -8.84
CA LYS A 33 2.64 2.39 -7.98
C LYS A 33 2.52 0.91 -8.28
N THR A 34 2.58 0.10 -7.24
CA THR A 34 2.50 -1.35 -7.41
C THR A 34 1.26 -1.93 -6.78
N SER A 35 0.69 -2.90 -7.47
CA SER A 35 -0.60 -3.53 -7.18
C SER A 35 -0.61 -4.96 -7.73
N LEU A 36 -1.72 -5.68 -7.55
CA LEU A 36 -1.83 -7.09 -7.95
C LEU A 36 -2.23 -7.30 -9.41
N VAL A 37 -2.99 -6.39 -10.02
CA VAL A 37 -3.52 -6.58 -11.37
C VAL A 37 -2.93 -5.56 -12.31
N TYR A 38 -2.31 -6.04 -13.38
CA TYR A 38 -1.70 -5.22 -14.43
C TYR A 38 -2.62 -5.15 -15.65
N TYR A 39 -2.79 -3.95 -16.17
CA TYR A 39 -3.73 -3.68 -17.25
C TYR A 39 -2.99 -3.24 -18.51
N TYR A 40 -3.20 -3.98 -19.60
CA TYR A 40 -2.68 -3.68 -20.93
C TYR A 40 -3.82 -3.42 -21.91
N PHE A 41 -3.59 -2.51 -22.86
CA PHE A 41 -4.57 -2.07 -23.84
C PHE A 41 -3.92 -1.90 -25.20
N TRP A 42 -4.57 -2.41 -26.25
CA TRP A 42 -4.19 -2.13 -27.63
C TRP A 42 -5.38 -2.33 -28.57
N GLU A 43 -5.25 -1.80 -29.78
CA GLU A 43 -6.13 -2.08 -30.91
C GLU A 43 -5.43 -2.99 -31.92
N GLU A 44 -6.18 -3.94 -32.48
CA GLU A 44 -5.74 -4.81 -33.56
C GLU A 44 -6.43 -4.41 -34.87
N ASP A 45 -5.66 -4.38 -35.95
CA ASP A 45 -6.19 -4.22 -37.31
C ASP A 45 -6.90 -5.50 -37.80
N ILE A 46 -7.34 -5.48 -39.06
CA ILE A 46 -8.04 -6.62 -39.67
C ILE A 46 -7.16 -7.88 -39.75
N ASP A 47 -5.85 -7.71 -39.89
CA ASP A 47 -4.84 -8.77 -39.92
C ASP A 47 -4.50 -9.30 -38.51
N GLY A 48 -5.05 -8.68 -37.46
CA GLY A 48 -4.71 -8.99 -36.07
C GLY A 48 -3.39 -8.38 -35.62
N SER A 49 -2.81 -7.45 -36.39
CA SER A 49 -1.60 -6.75 -36.01
C SER A 49 -1.92 -5.56 -35.11
N ILE A 50 -1.08 -5.33 -34.11
CA ILE A 50 -1.25 -4.25 -33.15
C ILE A 50 -0.99 -2.93 -33.85
N VAL A 51 -1.95 -2.01 -33.75
CA VAL A 51 -1.80 -0.65 -34.27
C VAL A 51 -0.87 0.12 -33.33
N PRO A 52 0.37 0.50 -33.73
CA PRO A 52 1.38 0.98 -32.79
C PRO A 52 0.96 2.23 -31.98
N SER A 53 0.22 3.14 -32.61
CA SER A 53 -0.30 4.37 -31.98
C SER A 53 -1.34 4.13 -30.89
N THR A 54 -1.82 2.89 -30.72
CA THR A 54 -2.86 2.51 -29.77
C THR A 54 -2.32 1.75 -28.57
N LEU A 55 -1.01 1.54 -28.49
CA LEU A 55 -0.38 0.90 -27.34
C LEU A 55 -0.36 1.87 -26.16
N PHE A 56 -1.26 1.67 -25.19
CA PHE A 56 -1.33 2.56 -24.03
C PHE A 56 -0.27 2.21 -22.99
N THR A 57 0.21 3.22 -22.27
CA THR A 57 1.00 3.01 -21.06
C THR A 57 0.20 2.17 -20.07
N PRO A 58 0.73 0.99 -19.66
CA PRO A 58 0.01 0.10 -18.78
C PRO A 58 -0.11 0.71 -17.37
N PHE A 59 -1.06 0.21 -16.58
CA PHE A 59 -1.24 0.64 -15.20
C PHE A 59 -1.67 -0.53 -14.32
N SER A 60 -1.56 -0.38 -13.00
CA SER A 60 -1.86 -1.45 -12.04
C SER A 60 -2.98 -1.06 -11.08
N LEU A 61 -3.78 -2.02 -10.61
CA LEU A 61 -4.84 -1.88 -9.60
C LEU A 61 -4.95 -3.17 -8.76
N ASN A 62 -5.68 -3.16 -7.64
CA ASN A 62 -5.89 -4.35 -6.80
C ASN A 62 -7.18 -5.13 -7.10
N ARG A 63 -7.83 -4.81 -8.22
CA ARG A 63 -9.04 -5.49 -8.67
C ARG A 63 -8.82 -6.04 -10.07
N VAL A 64 -9.44 -7.16 -10.37
CA VAL A 64 -9.69 -7.63 -11.73
C VAL A 64 -10.97 -6.95 -12.19
N ILE A 65 -10.94 -6.29 -13.34
CA ILE A 65 -12.09 -5.61 -13.94
C ILE A 65 -12.22 -6.16 -15.34
N LEU A 66 -13.37 -6.73 -15.67
CA LEU A 66 -13.64 -7.34 -16.97
C LEU A 66 -14.94 -6.79 -17.53
N ILE A 67 -14.99 -6.59 -18.84
CA ILE A 67 -16.21 -6.34 -19.60
C ILE A 67 -17.03 -7.63 -19.58
N ASP A 68 -18.25 -7.54 -19.07
CA ASP A 68 -19.25 -8.61 -19.14
C ASP A 68 -19.89 -8.56 -20.53
N THR A 69 -19.36 -9.32 -21.48
CA THR A 69 -19.84 -9.34 -22.87
C THR A 69 -21.25 -9.90 -23.02
N LEU A 70 -21.72 -10.70 -22.06
CA LEU A 70 -23.08 -11.25 -22.04
C LEU A 70 -24.10 -10.20 -21.63
N LYS A 71 -23.75 -9.35 -20.65
CA LYS A 71 -24.63 -8.26 -20.18
C LYS A 71 -24.43 -6.95 -20.94
N SER A 72 -23.34 -6.80 -21.67
CA SER A 72 -23.05 -5.60 -22.45
C SER A 72 -23.73 -5.63 -23.82
N SER A 73 -24.19 -4.46 -24.28
CA SER A 73 -24.77 -4.30 -25.60
C SER A 73 -23.72 -4.48 -26.69
N LYS A 74 -24.00 -5.36 -27.66
CA LYS A 74 -23.17 -5.56 -28.86
C LYS A 74 -22.99 -4.29 -29.72
N LYS A 75 -23.87 -3.29 -29.55
CA LYS A 75 -23.84 -2.00 -30.28
C LYS A 75 -23.03 -0.91 -29.56
N CYS A 76 -22.50 -1.18 -28.37
CA CYS A 76 -21.76 -0.18 -27.62
C CYS A 76 -20.35 0.00 -28.19
N VAL A 77 -20.06 1.18 -28.71
CA VAL A 77 -18.71 1.64 -29.07
C VAL A 77 -18.33 2.77 -28.11
N ILE A 78 -17.14 2.70 -27.52
CA ILE A 78 -16.66 3.66 -26.53
C ILE A 78 -15.27 4.14 -26.93
N ALA A 79 -14.98 5.41 -26.67
CA ALA A 79 -13.64 5.95 -26.89
C ALA A 79 -12.64 5.38 -25.88
N ASP A 80 -11.40 5.21 -26.31
CA ASP A 80 -10.35 4.53 -25.55
C ASP A 80 -10.03 5.24 -24.23
N SER A 81 -9.96 6.58 -24.27
CA SER A 81 -9.75 7.42 -23.10
C SER A 81 -10.86 7.25 -22.05
N ILE A 82 -12.11 7.10 -22.51
CA ILE A 82 -13.27 6.94 -21.64
C ILE A 82 -13.24 5.56 -20.98
N LEU A 83 -12.99 4.49 -21.73
CA LEU A 83 -12.86 3.14 -21.17
C LEU A 83 -11.82 3.11 -20.04
N ARG A 84 -10.63 3.64 -20.30
CA ARG A 84 -9.52 3.65 -19.35
C ARG A 84 -9.86 4.44 -18.09
N GLN A 85 -10.48 5.62 -18.24
CA GLN A 85 -10.93 6.41 -17.09
C GLN A 85 -11.96 5.66 -16.25
N GLU A 86 -12.90 4.95 -16.88
CA GLU A 86 -13.90 4.18 -16.17
C GLU A 86 -13.30 3.00 -15.41
N ILE A 87 -12.34 2.27 -16.00
CA ILE A 87 -11.60 1.21 -15.29
C ILE A 87 -10.88 1.78 -14.07
N LEU A 88 -10.19 2.91 -14.22
CA LEU A 88 -9.52 3.58 -13.09
C LEU A 88 -10.51 4.01 -12.00
N LYS A 89 -11.68 4.55 -12.36
CA LYS A 89 -12.74 4.92 -11.41
C LYS A 89 -13.30 3.70 -10.68
N ILE A 90 -13.55 2.60 -11.39
CA ILE A 90 -14.03 1.34 -10.81
C ILE A 90 -12.97 0.77 -9.87
N GLY A 91 -11.72 0.67 -10.31
CA GLY A 91 -10.62 0.10 -9.52
C GLY A 91 -10.32 0.87 -8.24
N ARG A 92 -10.45 2.21 -8.30
CA ARG A 92 -10.23 3.10 -7.15
C ARG A 92 -11.46 3.25 -6.26
N ASN A 93 -12.57 2.55 -6.55
CA ASN A 93 -13.76 2.59 -5.73
C ASN A 93 -13.56 1.78 -4.43
N PHE A 94 -13.82 2.44 -3.31
CA PHE A 94 -13.63 1.94 -1.94
C PHE A 94 -14.73 0.97 -1.46
N SER A 95 -15.62 0.52 -2.34
CA SER A 95 -16.65 -0.46 -1.98
C SER A 95 -16.04 -1.70 -1.32
N HIS A 96 -16.54 -2.04 -0.13
CA HIS A 96 -16.11 -3.24 0.61
C HIS A 96 -16.51 -4.56 -0.07
N LYS A 97 -17.36 -4.52 -1.11
CA LYS A 97 -17.81 -5.72 -1.81
C LYS A 97 -16.62 -6.40 -2.50
N SER A 98 -16.45 -7.69 -2.20
CA SER A 98 -15.46 -8.58 -2.83
C SER A 98 -15.67 -8.64 -4.35
N GLN A 99 -16.94 -8.68 -4.77
CA GLN A 99 -17.37 -8.68 -6.16
C GLN A 99 -18.57 -7.75 -6.38
N TYR A 100 -18.59 -7.04 -7.50
CA TYR A 100 -19.77 -6.30 -7.95
C TYR A 100 -19.78 -6.08 -9.47
N SER A 101 -20.97 -5.77 -10.00
CA SER A 101 -21.14 -5.31 -11.38
C SER A 101 -21.41 -3.81 -11.44
N LYS A 102 -20.84 -3.12 -12.44
CA LYS A 102 -21.06 -1.68 -12.69
C LYS A 102 -21.53 -1.46 -14.12
N LYS A 103 -22.71 -0.85 -14.26
CA LYS A 103 -23.26 -0.41 -15.55
C LYS A 103 -22.78 0.99 -15.91
N LEU A 104 -22.46 1.23 -17.18
CA LEU A 104 -21.97 2.49 -17.73
C LEU A 104 -22.60 2.80 -19.09
N HIS A 105 -22.47 4.07 -19.52
CA HIS A 105 -22.91 4.59 -20.83
C HIS A 105 -24.39 4.29 -21.12
N GLY A 106 -25.28 4.77 -20.25
CA GLY A 106 -26.72 4.55 -20.39
C GLY A 106 -27.14 3.09 -20.17
N GLY A 107 -26.34 2.30 -19.43
CA GLY A 107 -26.63 0.90 -19.15
C GLY A 107 -26.14 -0.09 -20.22
N LYS A 108 -25.42 0.38 -21.24
CA LYS A 108 -24.98 -0.42 -22.38
C LYS A 108 -23.71 -1.22 -22.13
N LEU A 109 -22.82 -0.76 -21.25
CA LEU A 109 -21.57 -1.46 -20.94
C LEU A 109 -21.60 -1.90 -19.48
N VAL A 110 -21.25 -3.15 -19.22
CA VAL A 110 -21.26 -3.73 -17.87
C VAL A 110 -19.88 -4.28 -17.55
N PHE A 111 -19.34 -3.87 -16.41
CA PHE A 111 -18.11 -4.44 -15.86
C PHE A 111 -18.40 -5.35 -14.69
N ASN A 112 -17.66 -6.44 -14.59
CA ASN A 112 -17.53 -7.25 -13.38
C ASN A 112 -16.19 -6.91 -12.72
N ALA A 113 -16.23 -6.56 -11.44
CA ALA A 113 -15.05 -6.19 -10.66
C ALA A 113 -14.91 -7.12 -9.45
N ILE A 114 -13.72 -7.69 -9.26
CA ILE A 114 -13.39 -8.65 -8.19
C ILE A 114 -12.03 -8.28 -7.60
N TYR A 115 -11.81 -8.43 -6.29
CA TYR A 115 -10.46 -8.29 -5.73
C TYR A 115 -9.56 -9.44 -6.18
N ALA A 116 -8.32 -9.13 -6.57
CA ALA A 116 -7.35 -10.15 -6.92
C ALA A 116 -6.71 -10.74 -5.66
N GLU A 117 -6.51 -12.05 -5.65
CA GLU A 117 -5.79 -12.74 -4.59
C GLU A 117 -4.33 -12.98 -4.91
N ASN A 118 -3.98 -13.00 -6.20
CA ASN A 118 -2.64 -13.24 -6.73
C ASN A 118 -2.33 -12.21 -7.83
N PRO A 119 -1.05 -12.01 -8.19
CA PRO A 119 -0.68 -11.22 -9.35
C PRO A 119 -1.39 -11.74 -10.61
N GLN A 120 -1.98 -10.84 -11.40
CA GLN A 120 -2.72 -11.18 -12.62
C GLN A 120 -2.56 -10.10 -13.68
N VAL A 121 -2.75 -10.49 -14.94
CA VAL A 121 -2.82 -9.56 -16.06
C VAL A 121 -4.25 -9.52 -16.61
N VAL A 122 -4.74 -8.33 -16.89
CA VAL A 122 -5.96 -8.12 -17.68
C VAL A 122 -5.56 -7.43 -18.98
N VAL A 123 -5.88 -8.09 -20.09
CA VAL A 123 -5.68 -7.53 -21.43
C VAL A 123 -6.99 -7.02 -21.96
N TYR A 124 -6.97 -5.82 -22.53
CA TYR A 124 -8.06 -5.21 -23.27
C TYR A 124 -7.65 -5.09 -24.73
N ILE A 125 -8.42 -5.73 -25.61
CA ILE A 125 -8.15 -5.75 -27.04
C ILE A 125 -9.33 -5.12 -27.74
N LYS A 126 -9.07 -4.08 -28.53
CA LYS A 126 -10.06 -3.47 -29.41
C LYS A 126 -9.94 -4.07 -30.81
N LYS A 127 -11.03 -4.59 -31.33
CA LYS A 127 -11.13 -5.08 -32.70
C LYS A 127 -12.47 -4.68 -33.30
N ASP A 128 -12.47 -4.20 -34.54
CA ASP A 128 -13.65 -3.67 -35.24
C ASP A 128 -14.41 -2.61 -34.40
N GLY A 129 -13.64 -1.72 -33.75
CA GLY A 129 -14.16 -0.67 -32.86
C GLY A 129 -14.74 -1.17 -31.53
N ARG A 130 -14.62 -2.46 -31.19
CA ARG A 130 -15.20 -3.06 -29.98
C ARG A 130 -14.13 -3.58 -29.04
N TRP A 131 -14.25 -3.18 -27.78
CA TRP A 131 -13.38 -3.66 -26.70
C TRP A 131 -13.84 -5.02 -26.18
N LYS A 132 -12.87 -5.93 -26.05
CA LYS A 132 -12.98 -7.17 -25.27
C LYS A 132 -11.94 -7.16 -24.18
N SER A 133 -12.19 -7.90 -23.10
CA SER A 133 -11.23 -8.05 -22.01
C SER A 133 -11.14 -9.49 -21.55
N SER A 134 -9.95 -9.94 -21.17
CA SER A 134 -9.71 -11.27 -20.61
C SER A 134 -8.60 -11.24 -19.57
N ILE A 135 -8.65 -12.21 -18.67
CA ILE A 135 -7.50 -12.52 -17.80
C ILE A 135 -6.43 -13.19 -18.66
N SER A 136 -5.17 -12.86 -18.38
CA SER A 136 -3.99 -13.37 -19.06
C SER A 136 -2.93 -13.74 -18.02
N ASN A 137 -1.94 -14.53 -18.43
CA ASN A 137 -0.82 -14.90 -17.58
C ASN A 137 0.21 -13.76 -17.47
N LEU A 138 1.18 -13.89 -16.56
CA LEU A 138 2.10 -12.79 -16.21
C LEU A 138 3.08 -12.38 -17.32
N VAL A 139 3.37 -13.30 -18.25
CA VAL A 139 4.27 -13.06 -19.39
C VAL A 139 3.42 -12.99 -20.66
N LEU A 140 3.42 -11.84 -21.32
CA LEU A 140 2.75 -11.62 -22.60
C LEU A 140 3.76 -11.80 -23.74
N HIS A 141 3.47 -12.71 -24.66
CA HIS A 141 4.33 -13.01 -25.80
C HIS A 141 3.81 -12.34 -27.07
N PHE A 142 4.71 -11.56 -27.68
CA PHE A 142 4.50 -10.86 -28.93
C PHE A 142 5.50 -11.32 -29.98
N GLU A 143 5.12 -11.22 -31.25
CA GLU A 143 6.02 -11.43 -32.38
C GLU A 143 6.09 -10.19 -33.25
N SER A 144 7.29 -9.83 -33.69
CA SER A 144 7.48 -8.87 -34.76
C SER A 144 7.61 -9.58 -36.10
N SER A 145 6.98 -9.04 -37.15
CA SER A 145 7.18 -9.45 -38.54
C SER A 145 8.23 -8.57 -39.25
N GLN A 146 8.61 -8.94 -40.48
CA GLN A 146 9.59 -8.19 -41.28
C GLN A 146 9.18 -6.74 -41.61
N ASN A 147 7.89 -6.38 -41.45
CA ASN A 147 7.38 -5.03 -41.68
C ASN A 147 7.16 -4.25 -40.37
N ASP A 148 7.86 -4.62 -39.30
CA ASP A 148 7.71 -4.08 -37.94
C ASP A 148 6.27 -4.15 -37.36
N LYS A 149 5.41 -4.98 -37.97
CA LYS A 149 4.09 -5.28 -37.41
C LYS A 149 4.23 -6.21 -36.21
N ILE A 150 3.64 -5.84 -35.08
CA ILE A 150 3.65 -6.62 -33.84
C ILE A 150 2.34 -7.39 -33.70
N PHE A 151 2.41 -8.65 -33.30
CA PHE A 151 1.25 -9.51 -33.06
C PHE A 151 1.29 -10.07 -31.64
N TYR A 152 0.19 -9.98 -30.90
CA TYR A 152 0.02 -10.75 -29.68
C TYR A 152 -0.24 -12.22 -30.02
N ARG A 153 0.50 -13.14 -29.40
CA ARG A 153 0.38 -14.58 -29.69
C ARG A 153 -0.22 -15.37 -28.54
N SER A 154 0.33 -15.18 -27.36
CA SER A 154 0.00 -16.00 -26.21
C SER A 154 0.41 -15.33 -24.92
N SER A 155 0.01 -15.92 -23.81
CA SER A 155 0.52 -15.56 -22.49
C SER A 155 0.86 -16.81 -21.69
N GLY A 156 1.94 -16.74 -20.92
CA GLY A 156 2.39 -17.80 -20.03
C GLY A 156 2.94 -17.24 -18.72
N ASN A 157 3.46 -18.12 -17.86
CA ASN A 157 4.16 -17.73 -16.63
C ASN A 157 5.66 -18.03 -16.74
N THR A 158 6.18 -18.10 -17.96
CA THR A 158 7.57 -18.46 -18.22
C THR A 158 8.13 -17.55 -19.31
N ILE A 159 9.27 -16.94 -19.04
CA ILE A 159 10.06 -16.27 -20.06
C ILE A 159 10.93 -17.34 -20.71
N TYR A 160 10.76 -17.56 -22.01
CA TYR A 160 11.62 -18.42 -22.81
C TYR A 160 12.65 -17.55 -23.52
N LEU A 161 13.92 -17.81 -23.23
CA LEU A 161 15.07 -17.12 -23.83
C LEU A 161 15.76 -18.04 -24.83
N GLN A 162 16.61 -17.45 -25.67
CA GLN A 162 17.50 -18.21 -26.53
C GLN A 162 18.38 -19.19 -25.74
N LYS A 163 18.74 -20.32 -26.37
CA LYS A 163 19.58 -21.40 -25.81
C LYS A 163 18.93 -22.22 -24.68
N ASN A 164 17.62 -22.49 -24.76
CA ASN A 164 16.86 -23.34 -23.82
C ASN A 164 16.87 -22.87 -22.36
N LYS A 165 17.14 -21.59 -22.10
CA LYS A 165 16.99 -21.01 -20.77
C LYS A 165 15.54 -20.55 -20.59
N SER A 166 14.92 -20.98 -19.50
CA SER A 166 13.58 -20.54 -19.13
C SER A 166 13.58 -19.99 -17.71
N VAL A 167 12.75 -18.98 -17.47
CA VAL A 167 12.58 -18.40 -16.13
C VAL A 167 11.10 -18.35 -15.80
N SER A 168 10.71 -19.05 -14.73
CA SER A 168 9.33 -19.03 -14.24
C SER A 168 9.06 -17.74 -13.48
N ILE A 169 7.89 -17.14 -13.76
CA ILE A 169 7.46 -15.87 -13.22
C ILE A 169 6.25 -16.10 -12.32
N GLN A 170 6.35 -15.65 -11.08
CA GLN A 170 5.28 -15.71 -10.07
C GLN A 170 4.79 -14.33 -9.62
N ASN A 171 5.61 -13.30 -9.84
CA ASN A 171 5.37 -11.92 -9.47
C ASN A 171 5.71 -11.01 -10.64
N ASN A 172 5.13 -9.81 -10.63
CA ASN A 172 5.25 -8.83 -11.70
C ASN A 172 4.73 -9.35 -13.07
N THR A 173 4.86 -8.55 -14.11
CA THR A 173 4.46 -8.91 -15.47
C THR A 173 5.51 -8.44 -16.46
N TYR A 174 5.68 -9.22 -17.52
CA TYR A 174 6.69 -8.98 -18.54
C TYR A 174 6.07 -9.08 -19.93
N ARG A 175 6.63 -8.32 -20.86
CA ARG A 175 6.33 -8.44 -22.29
C ARG A 175 7.58 -8.96 -22.98
N VAL A 176 7.42 -10.04 -23.74
CA VAL A 176 8.49 -10.62 -24.55
C VAL A 176 8.16 -10.38 -26.01
N VAL A 177 9.03 -9.67 -26.74
CA VAL A 177 8.87 -9.44 -28.17
C VAL A 177 9.91 -10.27 -28.91
N SER A 178 9.45 -11.26 -29.65
CA SER A 178 10.28 -12.19 -30.41
C SER A 178 10.38 -11.80 -31.87
N TYR A 179 11.61 -11.80 -32.41
CA TYR A 179 11.91 -11.45 -33.79
C TYR A 179 12.40 -12.70 -34.51
N PHE A 180 11.71 -13.06 -35.59
CA PHE A 180 12.00 -14.27 -36.36
C PHE A 180 12.57 -13.88 -37.73
N ASN A 181 13.73 -14.43 -38.07
CA ASN A 181 14.22 -14.39 -39.44
C ASN A 181 13.50 -15.45 -40.28
N PRO A 182 13.29 -15.20 -41.59
CA PRO A 182 12.89 -16.25 -42.51
C PRO A 182 13.97 -17.35 -42.54
N ASP A 183 13.53 -18.59 -42.70
CA ASP A 183 14.42 -19.69 -43.06
C ASP A 183 14.81 -19.60 -44.54
N ASN A 184 15.73 -20.48 -44.97
CA ASN A 184 16.25 -20.50 -46.34
C ASN A 184 15.17 -20.87 -47.39
N SER A 185 14.02 -21.37 -46.95
CA SER A 185 12.84 -21.70 -47.77
C SER A 185 11.75 -20.63 -47.72
N GLY A 186 11.98 -19.49 -47.05
CA GLY A 186 11.01 -18.40 -46.90
C GLY A 186 9.95 -18.63 -45.81
N GLY A 187 10.02 -19.74 -45.06
CA GLY A 187 9.20 -20.02 -43.88
C GLY A 187 9.69 -19.28 -42.64
N LYS A 188 8.85 -19.17 -41.59
CA LYS A 188 9.30 -18.63 -40.29
C LYS A 188 10.14 -19.69 -39.57
N ARG A 189 11.33 -19.33 -39.07
CA ARG A 189 12.09 -20.19 -38.16
C ARG A 189 11.29 -20.52 -36.90
N GLU A 190 11.49 -21.71 -36.35
CA GLU A 190 10.85 -22.12 -35.08
C GLU A 190 11.42 -21.37 -33.86
N ASN A 191 12.70 -20.96 -33.91
CA ASN A 191 13.36 -20.23 -32.83
C ASN A 191 13.58 -18.76 -33.20
N PRO A 192 13.31 -17.81 -32.28
CA PRO A 192 13.51 -16.39 -32.54
C PRO A 192 15.01 -16.07 -32.70
N TYR A 193 15.33 -15.25 -33.69
CA TYR A 193 16.68 -14.73 -33.95
C TYR A 193 17.11 -13.71 -32.88
N PHE A 194 16.16 -12.97 -32.31
CA PHE A 194 16.38 -12.06 -31.19
C PHE A 194 15.10 -11.90 -30.35
N GLN A 195 15.24 -11.57 -29.06
CA GLN A 195 14.10 -11.30 -28.16
C GLN A 195 14.39 -10.10 -27.26
N HIS A 196 13.44 -9.18 -27.18
CA HIS A 196 13.43 -8.12 -26.16
C HIS A 196 12.50 -8.51 -25.01
N VAL A 197 12.93 -8.28 -23.77
CA VAL A 197 12.11 -8.46 -22.57
C VAL A 197 11.91 -7.11 -21.89
N PHE A 198 10.66 -6.71 -21.74
CA PHE A 198 10.29 -5.46 -21.08
C PHE A 198 9.58 -5.74 -19.77
N ALA A 199 10.00 -5.04 -18.71
CA ALA A 199 9.28 -4.97 -17.46
C ALA A 199 7.95 -4.21 -17.63
N PHE A 200 7.08 -4.32 -16.62
CA PHE A 200 5.82 -3.58 -16.56
C PHE A 200 6.00 -2.06 -16.70
N THR A 201 7.09 -1.52 -16.15
CA THR A 201 7.46 -0.09 -16.22
C THR A 201 7.79 0.38 -17.64
N GLY A 202 8.05 -0.56 -18.55
CA GLY A 202 8.54 -0.30 -19.90
C GLY A 202 10.06 -0.36 -20.02
N GLU A 203 10.78 -0.53 -18.91
CA GLU A 203 12.22 -0.76 -18.90
C GLU A 203 12.57 -2.05 -19.62
N GLU A 204 13.64 -2.01 -20.42
CA GLU A 204 14.15 -3.18 -21.12
C GLU A 204 15.18 -3.90 -20.25
N ILE A 205 14.95 -5.18 -19.99
CA ILE A 205 15.72 -6.01 -19.05
C ILE A 205 16.31 -7.27 -19.72
N SER A 206 16.37 -7.27 -21.06
CA SER A 206 16.85 -8.40 -21.87
C SER A 206 18.26 -8.84 -21.44
N GLU A 207 19.17 -7.89 -21.22
CA GLU A 207 20.54 -8.15 -20.81
C GLU A 207 20.64 -8.65 -19.37
N GLU A 208 19.93 -8.02 -18.44
CA GLU A 208 19.94 -8.39 -17.01
C GLU A 208 19.53 -9.85 -16.80
N ILE A 209 18.48 -10.27 -17.50
CA ILE A 209 18.02 -11.65 -17.46
C ILE A 209 19.07 -12.59 -18.08
N SER A 210 19.77 -12.15 -19.12
CA SER A 210 20.76 -12.95 -19.85
C SER A 210 22.08 -13.12 -19.09
N GLN A 211 22.52 -12.08 -18.38
CA GLN A 211 23.88 -11.98 -17.81
C GLN A 211 24.06 -12.66 -16.45
N ASN A 212 23.02 -13.29 -15.88
CA ASN A 212 23.11 -14.00 -14.59
C ASN A 212 23.75 -13.19 -13.44
N LEU A 213 23.60 -11.85 -13.45
CA LEU A 213 24.20 -11.00 -12.43
C LEU A 213 23.67 -11.36 -11.04
N GLU A 214 24.58 -11.50 -10.07
CA GLU A 214 24.19 -11.70 -8.68
C GLU A 214 23.51 -10.43 -8.14
N GLN A 215 22.33 -10.60 -7.57
CA GLN A 215 21.60 -9.49 -6.99
C GLN A 215 22.14 -9.19 -5.60
N LYS A 216 22.54 -7.93 -5.40
CA LYS A 216 22.94 -7.43 -4.09
C LYS A 216 21.71 -7.21 -3.23
N ALA A 217 21.76 -7.70 -2.00
CA ALA A 217 20.73 -7.43 -1.00
C ALA A 217 20.64 -5.93 -0.75
N LYS A 218 19.41 -5.44 -0.68
CA LYS A 218 19.07 -4.05 -0.37
C LYS A 218 18.43 -3.95 1.01
N ARG A 219 18.44 -2.75 1.57
CA ARG A 219 17.73 -2.39 2.78
C ARG A 219 16.64 -1.37 2.45
N TYR A 220 15.39 -1.75 2.68
CA TYR A 220 14.24 -0.89 2.45
C TYR A 220 13.68 -0.33 3.75
N LEU A 221 13.14 0.89 3.66
CA LEU A 221 12.37 1.51 4.74
C LEU A 221 10.92 1.66 4.33
N VAL A 222 10.00 1.11 5.12
CA VAL A 222 8.56 1.16 4.86
C VAL A 222 7.86 2.01 5.90
N PHE A 223 7.22 3.08 5.44
CA PHE A 223 6.36 3.93 6.25
C PHE A 223 4.89 3.52 6.11
N VAL A 224 4.24 3.24 7.23
CA VAL A 224 2.80 2.92 7.27
C VAL A 224 2.05 3.93 8.13
N ASN A 225 1.31 4.83 7.48
CA ASN A 225 0.56 5.87 8.18
C ASN A 225 -0.68 5.31 8.90
N GLY A 226 -1.26 6.12 9.78
CA GLY A 226 -2.54 5.85 10.42
C GLY A 226 -3.70 6.66 9.83
N TYR A 227 -4.70 6.93 10.66
CA TYR A 227 -5.89 7.69 10.27
C TYR A 227 -5.55 9.10 9.79
N ARG A 228 -5.97 9.47 8.57
CA ARG A 228 -5.73 10.80 7.97
C ARG A 228 -6.69 11.90 8.45
N GLY A 229 -7.58 11.57 9.39
CA GLY A 229 -8.50 12.53 9.98
C GLY A 229 -9.90 12.56 9.34
N PRO A 230 -10.84 13.31 9.94
CA PRO A 230 -12.28 13.21 9.67
C PRO A 230 -12.69 13.54 8.24
N LYS A 231 -11.94 14.42 7.54
CA LYS A 231 -12.16 14.82 6.15
C LYS A 231 -11.95 13.66 5.17
N TYR A 232 -11.09 12.71 5.54
CA TYR A 232 -10.71 11.55 4.71
C TYR A 232 -11.27 10.23 5.24
N ASP A 233 -12.25 10.28 6.16
CA ASP A 233 -12.84 9.09 6.82
C ASP A 233 -13.50 8.11 5.84
N SER A 234 -14.03 8.60 4.72
CA SER A 234 -14.60 7.80 3.64
C SER A 234 -13.58 7.38 2.57
N HIS A 235 -12.34 7.87 2.68
CA HIS A 235 -11.23 7.53 1.79
C HIS A 235 -10.34 6.54 2.50
N GLU A 236 -10.65 5.27 2.39
CA GLU A 236 -9.82 4.21 2.97
C GLU A 236 -8.57 3.94 2.13
N SER A 237 -7.68 3.10 2.66
CA SER A 237 -6.53 2.58 1.93
C SER A 237 -6.94 1.98 0.58
N ARG A 238 -6.10 2.22 -0.42
CA ARG A 238 -6.18 1.51 -1.70
C ARG A 238 -5.41 0.19 -1.71
N ASN A 239 -4.63 -0.09 -0.65
CA ASN A 239 -3.75 -1.25 -0.52
C ASN A 239 -2.66 -1.32 -1.60
N GLU A 240 -2.16 -0.16 -1.99
CA GLU A 240 -1.17 0.02 -3.06
C GLU A 240 0.14 0.48 -2.44
N VAL A 241 1.25 0.10 -3.07
CA VAL A 241 2.61 0.49 -2.65
C VAL A 241 3.02 1.75 -3.40
N TYR A 242 3.62 2.71 -2.68
CA TYR A 242 4.09 3.97 -3.23
C TYR A 242 5.54 4.24 -2.85
N THR A 243 6.27 4.96 -3.69
CA THR A 243 7.63 5.44 -3.43
C THR A 243 7.67 6.85 -2.85
N ASN A 244 6.51 7.47 -2.60
CA ASN A 244 6.39 8.79 -1.99
C ASN A 244 5.18 8.94 -1.05
N ASP A 245 5.28 9.82 -0.06
CA ASP A 245 4.13 10.21 0.78
C ASP A 245 3.16 11.11 0.01
N ARG A 246 2.16 10.47 -0.61
CA ARG A 246 1.13 11.19 -1.37
C ARG A 246 0.15 11.96 -0.50
N THR A 247 0.19 11.75 0.80
CA THR A 247 -0.79 12.28 1.75
C THR A 247 -0.24 13.41 2.61
N ASN A 248 1.07 13.65 2.54
CA ASN A 248 1.80 14.54 3.44
C ASN A 248 1.45 14.23 4.91
N TYR A 249 1.34 12.95 5.22
CA TYR A 249 1.01 12.46 6.54
C TYR A 249 2.19 12.59 7.49
N TRP A 250 3.41 12.40 7.00
CA TRP A 250 4.59 12.27 7.87
C TRP A 250 5.20 13.60 8.29
N PHE A 251 4.75 14.75 7.75
CA PHE A 251 5.21 16.08 8.13
C PHE A 251 6.75 16.21 8.20
N LYS A 252 7.47 15.55 7.29
CA LYS A 252 8.94 15.51 7.22
C LYS A 252 9.65 14.79 8.37
N ILE A 253 8.93 14.14 9.28
CA ILE A 253 9.58 13.23 10.25
C ILE A 253 10.20 12.02 9.53
N ASP A 254 9.64 11.63 8.38
CA ASP A 254 10.17 10.58 7.52
C ASP A 254 11.56 10.92 7.01
N ASP A 255 11.84 12.19 6.67
CA ASP A 255 13.19 12.66 6.30
C ASP A 255 14.21 12.36 7.42
N ARG A 256 13.83 12.54 8.70
CA ARG A 256 14.68 12.26 9.87
C ARG A 256 14.97 10.76 10.03
N PHE A 257 13.98 9.91 9.79
CA PHE A 257 14.16 8.45 9.76
C PHE A 257 15.08 8.03 8.61
N ILE A 258 14.84 8.53 7.39
CA ILE A 258 15.66 8.25 6.20
C ILE A 258 17.11 8.66 6.45
N GLN A 259 17.34 9.83 7.05
CA GLN A 259 18.69 10.33 7.37
C GLN A 259 19.46 9.40 8.33
N ARG A 260 18.77 8.81 9.31
CA ARG A 260 19.39 7.92 10.31
C ARG A 260 19.59 6.51 9.78
N LEU A 261 18.53 5.93 9.21
CA LEU A 261 18.50 4.53 8.77
C LEU A 261 19.23 4.31 7.44
N LYS A 262 19.35 5.35 6.62
CA LYS A 262 20.03 5.33 5.29
C LYS A 262 19.60 4.15 4.42
N PRO A 263 18.28 3.97 4.14
CA PRO A 263 17.81 2.88 3.29
C PRO A 263 18.20 3.10 1.83
N ASP A 264 18.28 2.02 1.05
CA ASP A 264 18.45 2.07 -0.41
C ASP A 264 17.21 2.63 -1.10
N THR A 265 16.02 2.22 -0.63
CA THR A 265 14.72 2.68 -1.14
C THR A 265 13.73 2.85 -0.02
N THR A 266 12.85 3.84 -0.14
CA THR A 266 11.76 4.09 0.80
C THR A 266 10.40 3.84 0.14
N PHE A 267 9.50 3.18 0.87
CA PHE A 267 8.12 2.94 0.45
C PHE A 267 7.12 3.47 1.46
N TYR A 268 5.93 3.81 0.98
CA TYR A 268 4.83 4.38 1.75
C TYR A 268 3.56 3.56 1.50
N LEU A 269 2.96 3.07 2.58
CA LEU A 269 1.71 2.33 2.57
C LEU A 269 0.63 3.13 3.31
N ASP A 270 -0.58 3.16 2.73
CA ASP A 270 -1.70 3.90 3.30
C ASP A 270 -2.46 3.03 4.32
N GLY A 271 -2.20 3.14 5.61
CA GLY A 271 -2.91 2.45 6.69
C GLY A 271 -4.15 3.22 7.22
N SER A 272 -4.67 4.19 6.46
CA SER A 272 -5.85 4.99 6.84
C SER A 272 -7.16 4.25 6.60
N PHE A 273 -7.94 4.01 7.66
CA PHE A 273 -9.26 3.38 7.59
C PHE A 273 -10.31 4.18 8.37
N SER A 274 -11.59 3.91 8.14
CA SER A 274 -12.66 4.64 8.82
C SER A 274 -12.52 4.53 10.35
N VAL A 275 -12.91 5.59 11.07
CA VAL A 275 -13.00 5.62 12.54
C VAL A 275 -13.85 4.47 13.11
N LYS A 276 -14.73 3.87 12.29
CA LYS A 276 -15.48 2.65 12.65
C LYS A 276 -14.58 1.48 13.05
N THR A 277 -13.35 1.45 12.53
CA THR A 277 -12.35 0.41 12.80
C THR A 277 -11.46 0.70 14.02
N SER A 278 -11.66 1.85 14.67
CA SER A 278 -10.86 2.31 15.80
C SER A 278 -11.38 1.84 17.16
N ASN A 279 -10.61 2.07 18.24
CA ASN A 279 -11.10 1.98 19.63
C ASN A 279 -12.41 2.76 19.86
N HIS A 280 -12.58 3.88 19.18
CA HIS A 280 -13.76 4.72 19.33
C HIS A 280 -14.96 4.17 18.57
N ALA A 281 -14.78 3.46 17.45
CA ALA A 281 -15.82 2.94 16.55
C ALA A 281 -16.82 3.98 15.98
N SER A 282 -16.81 5.23 16.43
CA SER A 282 -17.58 6.34 15.86
C SER A 282 -17.02 7.71 16.28
N LYS A 283 -17.27 8.73 15.45
CA LYS A 283 -16.90 10.13 15.74
C LYS A 283 -17.56 10.66 17.03
N LEU A 284 -18.79 10.20 17.31
CA LEU A 284 -19.51 10.58 18.53
C LEU A 284 -18.83 10.02 19.78
N LYS A 285 -18.43 8.74 19.76
CA LYS A 285 -17.69 8.11 20.87
C LYS A 285 -16.31 8.75 21.07
N PHE A 286 -15.65 9.18 20.00
CA PHE A 286 -14.45 10.01 20.06
C PHE A 286 -14.72 11.34 20.78
N GLY A 287 -15.72 12.10 20.34
CA GLY A 287 -16.05 13.39 20.95
C GLY A 287 -16.43 13.30 22.43
N TRP A 288 -17.16 12.25 22.84
CA TRP A 288 -17.43 12.00 24.25
C TRP A 288 -16.17 11.68 25.07
N SER A 289 -15.25 10.90 24.51
CA SER A 289 -13.98 10.61 25.18
C SER A 289 -13.14 11.88 25.34
N TYR A 290 -13.11 12.75 24.33
CA TYR A 290 -12.47 14.05 24.39
C TYR A 290 -13.04 14.92 25.54
N ILE A 291 -14.35 15.18 25.52
CA ILE A 291 -15.02 16.05 26.51
C ILE A 291 -14.80 15.55 27.94
N ARG A 292 -14.90 14.23 28.16
CA ARG A 292 -14.68 13.63 29.48
C ARG A 292 -13.24 13.80 29.94
N SER A 293 -12.28 13.75 29.02
CA SER A 293 -10.86 13.76 29.36
C SER A 293 -10.31 15.15 29.61
N VAL A 294 -10.74 16.16 28.83
CA VAL A 294 -10.31 17.55 29.03
C VAL A 294 -10.95 18.20 30.26
N ASN A 295 -12.14 17.75 30.67
CA ASN A 295 -12.86 18.30 31.83
C ASN A 295 -12.72 17.46 33.11
N ALA A 296 -11.97 16.35 33.08
CA ALA A 296 -11.77 15.52 34.26
C ALA A 296 -10.92 16.28 35.31
N ARG A 297 -11.57 16.75 36.38
CA ARG A 297 -10.87 17.17 37.61
C ARG A 297 -10.28 15.93 38.28
N SER A 298 -9.05 16.08 38.79
CA SER A 298 -8.20 15.07 39.44
C SER A 298 -8.94 14.14 40.40
N SER A 299 -9.55 13.07 39.89
CA SER A 299 -10.22 12.04 40.71
C SER A 299 -9.67 10.66 40.38
N LYS A 300 -9.60 9.79 41.39
CA LYS A 300 -8.98 8.45 41.35
C LYS A 300 -9.63 7.47 40.35
N ARG A 301 -10.79 7.79 39.74
CA ARG A 301 -11.39 7.04 38.61
C ARG A 301 -10.76 7.42 37.25
N LYS A 302 -9.45 7.71 37.25
CA LYS A 302 -8.72 8.57 36.30
C LYS A 302 -8.68 8.08 34.85
N TYR A 303 -8.78 6.78 34.59
CA TYR A 303 -8.50 6.21 33.25
C TYR A 303 -9.72 5.61 32.53
N LEU A 304 -10.88 5.46 33.19
CA LEU A 304 -12.13 4.95 32.59
C LEU A 304 -12.77 5.93 31.58
N CYS A 305 -12.27 7.16 31.50
CA CYS A 305 -12.77 8.19 30.59
C CYS A 305 -12.21 8.06 29.16
N LEU A 306 -11.09 7.34 29.00
CA LEU A 306 -10.51 7.01 27.71
C LEU A 306 -11.11 5.71 27.17
N ASN A 307 -11.35 5.66 25.86
CA ASN A 307 -11.83 4.45 25.19
C ASN A 307 -10.67 3.46 25.00
N GLN A 308 -10.29 2.76 26.06
CA GLN A 308 -9.20 1.77 26.03
C GLN A 308 -9.63 0.40 25.48
N LYS A 309 -10.94 0.16 25.37
CA LYS A 309 -11.44 -1.11 24.85
C LYS A 309 -11.02 -1.26 23.38
N CYS A 310 -10.31 -2.33 23.09
CA CYS A 310 -9.94 -2.69 21.73
C CYS A 310 -11.21 -2.90 20.87
N ASN A 311 -11.09 -2.64 19.57
CA ASN A 311 -12.05 -3.03 18.54
C ASN A 311 -11.47 -4.16 17.68
N PRO A 312 -11.67 -5.45 18.07
CA PRO A 312 -11.16 -6.61 17.34
C PRO A 312 -11.59 -6.66 15.88
N GLU A 313 -12.87 -6.43 15.59
CA GLU A 313 -13.40 -6.45 14.21
C GLU A 313 -12.71 -5.39 13.34
N GLY A 314 -12.55 -4.17 13.88
CA GLY A 314 -11.83 -3.10 13.24
C GLY A 314 -10.34 -3.39 13.05
N PHE A 315 -9.71 -4.07 14.01
CA PHE A 315 -8.32 -4.50 13.90
C PHE A 315 -8.14 -5.55 12.80
N ASP A 316 -8.95 -6.62 12.84
CA ASP A 316 -8.87 -7.72 11.89
C ASP A 316 -9.20 -7.29 10.47
N TYR A 317 -10.11 -6.33 10.32
CA TYR A 317 -10.34 -5.67 9.04
C TYR A 317 -9.05 -5.03 8.51
N ARG A 318 -8.39 -4.17 9.30
CA ARG A 318 -7.13 -3.51 8.91
C ARG A 318 -6.02 -4.52 8.64
N TYR A 319 -5.90 -5.56 9.47
CA TYR A 319 -4.97 -6.67 9.28
C TYR A 319 -5.19 -7.37 7.93
N SER A 320 -6.44 -7.71 7.58
CA SER A 320 -6.75 -8.34 6.29
C SER A 320 -6.39 -7.45 5.09
N LYS A 321 -6.49 -6.12 5.24
CA LYS A 321 -6.04 -5.17 4.23
C LYS A 321 -4.52 -5.06 4.15
N GLY A 322 -3.84 -5.22 5.28
CA GLY A 322 -2.40 -5.41 5.39
C GLY A 322 -1.90 -6.58 4.54
N ILE A 323 -2.58 -7.74 4.63
CA ILE A 323 -2.26 -8.92 3.82
C ILE A 323 -2.31 -8.59 2.33
N LEU A 324 -3.36 -7.87 1.88
CA LEU A 324 -3.51 -7.51 0.47
C LEU A 324 -2.35 -6.63 -0.04
N VAL A 325 -1.92 -5.63 0.74
CA VAL A 325 -0.78 -4.79 0.33
C VAL A 325 0.54 -5.55 0.42
N GLY A 326 0.70 -6.49 1.35
CA GLY A 326 1.87 -7.37 1.42
C GLY A 326 2.06 -8.14 0.13
N LYS A 327 0.97 -8.67 -0.43
CA LYS A 327 1.01 -9.35 -1.74
C LYS A 327 1.39 -8.41 -2.88
N ALA A 328 0.91 -7.16 -2.86
CA ALA A 328 1.32 -6.16 -3.84
C ALA A 328 2.80 -5.78 -3.68
N PHE A 329 3.31 -5.71 -2.45
CA PHE A 329 4.70 -5.40 -2.14
C PHE A 329 5.67 -6.51 -2.56
N LEU A 330 5.25 -7.78 -2.53
CA LEU A 330 6.04 -8.87 -3.12
C LEU A 330 6.31 -8.65 -4.61
N ASN A 331 5.50 -7.89 -5.35
CA ASN A 331 5.80 -7.54 -6.74
C ASN A 331 6.94 -6.50 -6.86
N GLU A 332 7.16 -5.69 -5.83
CA GLU A 332 8.31 -4.77 -5.75
C GLU A 332 9.57 -5.52 -5.35
N LEU A 333 9.48 -6.42 -4.36
CA LEU A 333 10.60 -7.28 -3.97
C LEU A 333 11.02 -8.20 -5.12
N HIS A 334 10.03 -8.81 -5.77
CA HIS A 334 10.22 -9.74 -6.88
C HIS A 334 10.10 -9.05 -8.25
N ASN A 335 10.68 -7.85 -8.39
CA ASN A 335 10.55 -7.01 -9.58
C ASN A 335 11.38 -7.46 -10.78
N THR A 336 12.29 -8.40 -10.58
CA THR A 336 13.09 -9.03 -11.63
C THR A 336 12.99 -10.54 -11.50
N PRO A 337 13.24 -11.32 -12.57
CA PRO A 337 13.04 -12.76 -12.53
C PRO A 337 13.92 -13.53 -11.54
N LYS A 338 14.89 -12.88 -10.88
CA LYS A 338 15.84 -13.51 -9.96
C LYS A 338 15.89 -12.88 -8.57
N SER A 339 15.10 -11.86 -8.28
CA SER A 339 15.19 -11.17 -7.00
C SER A 339 14.72 -12.00 -5.81
N TYR A 340 14.02 -13.11 -6.05
CA TYR A 340 13.71 -14.08 -5.00
C TYR A 340 14.94 -14.84 -4.45
N LEU A 341 16.09 -14.78 -5.13
CA LEU A 341 17.32 -15.47 -4.72
C LEU A 341 18.05 -14.76 -3.57
N THR A 342 17.78 -13.46 -3.36
CA THR A 342 18.42 -12.65 -2.34
C THR A 342 17.34 -12.04 -1.45
N LYS A 343 17.45 -12.21 -0.13
CA LYS A 343 16.50 -11.58 0.81
C LYS A 343 16.95 -10.16 1.14
N ASP A 344 16.09 -9.20 0.85
CA ASP A 344 16.27 -7.82 1.27
C ASP A 344 15.94 -7.65 2.76
N THR A 345 16.57 -6.68 3.42
CA THR A 345 16.23 -6.29 4.80
C THR A 345 15.15 -5.21 4.78
N ILE A 346 14.15 -5.32 5.64
CA ILE A 346 13.09 -4.30 5.74
C ILE A 346 13.03 -3.71 7.14
N ASP A 347 13.23 -2.39 7.20
CA ASP A 347 12.89 -1.54 8.34
C ASP A 347 11.48 -0.98 8.18
N ILE A 348 10.75 -0.84 9.28
CA ILE A 348 9.36 -0.37 9.26
C ILE A 348 9.14 0.72 10.30
N VAL A 349 8.44 1.78 9.91
CA VAL A 349 7.89 2.79 10.80
C VAL A 349 6.38 2.79 10.61
N CYS A 350 5.62 2.45 11.65
CA CYS A 350 4.16 2.49 11.59
C CYS A 350 3.59 3.46 12.63
N HIS A 351 2.45 4.07 12.31
CA HIS A 351 1.78 5.00 13.19
C HIS A 351 0.30 4.62 13.41
N SER A 352 -0.18 4.72 14.66
CA SER A 352 -1.61 4.67 14.97
C SER A 352 -2.30 3.42 14.40
N MET A 353 -3.34 3.60 13.58
CA MET A 353 -4.08 2.50 12.94
C MET A 353 -3.23 1.63 12.01
N GLY A 354 -2.12 2.19 11.51
CA GLY A 354 -1.17 1.52 10.66
C GLY A 354 -0.53 0.30 11.31
N TYR A 355 -0.57 0.16 12.64
CA TYR A 355 -0.06 -1.02 13.33
C TYR A 355 -0.73 -2.33 12.88
N ALA A 356 -2.06 -2.40 12.99
CA ALA A 356 -2.82 -3.59 12.60
C ALA A 356 -2.59 -3.96 11.12
N TYR A 357 -2.55 -2.93 10.28
CA TYR A 357 -2.27 -3.06 8.85
C TYR A 357 -0.85 -3.59 8.58
N THR A 358 0.14 -3.09 9.33
CA THR A 358 1.54 -3.52 9.24
C THR A 358 1.70 -4.98 9.66
N LEU A 359 0.98 -5.45 10.67
CA LEU A 359 1.02 -6.87 11.05
C LEU A 359 0.54 -7.78 9.91
N GLY A 360 -0.55 -7.41 9.23
CA GLY A 360 -1.03 -8.17 8.08
C GLY A 360 -0.07 -8.14 6.88
N PHE A 361 0.56 -6.98 6.66
CA PHE A 361 1.63 -6.82 5.67
C PHE A 361 2.81 -7.78 5.97
N LEU A 362 3.29 -7.78 7.20
CA LEU A 362 4.38 -8.64 7.67
C LEU A 362 4.02 -10.13 7.57
N GLU A 363 2.78 -10.52 7.88
CA GLU A 363 2.32 -11.90 7.73
C GLU A 363 2.57 -12.46 6.33
N THR A 364 2.46 -11.59 5.32
CA THR A 364 2.61 -11.97 3.91
C THR A 364 4.07 -12.04 3.48
N ILE A 365 4.91 -11.12 3.94
CA ILE A 365 6.25 -10.94 3.38
C ILE A 365 7.39 -11.54 4.21
N LYS A 366 7.15 -11.86 5.49
CA LYS A 366 8.19 -12.26 6.47
C LYS A 366 9.08 -13.41 6.00
N GLU A 367 8.59 -14.31 5.16
CA GLU A 367 9.37 -15.45 4.65
C GLU A 367 10.31 -15.04 3.50
N SER A 368 10.04 -13.93 2.81
CA SER A 368 10.81 -13.43 1.66
C SER A 368 11.87 -12.38 2.03
N ILE A 369 11.95 -11.98 3.30
CA ILE A 369 12.78 -10.86 3.75
C ILE A 369 13.61 -11.22 4.98
N ILE A 370 14.55 -10.34 5.31
CA ILE A 370 15.16 -10.25 6.64
C ILE A 370 14.42 -9.14 7.40
N LEU A 371 13.95 -9.45 8.62
CA LEU A 371 13.25 -8.48 9.46
C LEU A 371 14.28 -7.56 10.14
N GLY A 372 14.32 -6.30 9.72
CA GLY A 372 15.19 -5.27 10.28
C GLY A 372 14.59 -4.64 11.53
N LYS A 373 14.58 -3.31 11.58
CA LYS A 373 14.12 -2.51 12.71
C LYS A 373 12.63 -2.17 12.57
N PHE A 374 11.88 -2.16 13.67
CA PHE A 374 10.45 -1.86 13.68
C PHE A 374 10.11 -0.80 14.73
N TYR A 375 9.77 0.40 14.27
CA TYR A 375 9.40 1.54 15.09
C TYR A 375 7.87 1.73 15.08
N LEU A 376 7.26 1.58 16.25
CA LEU A 376 5.81 1.69 16.44
C LEU A 376 5.48 3.00 17.15
N ILE A 377 4.89 3.94 16.43
CA ILE A 377 4.55 5.25 16.96
C ILE A 377 3.05 5.26 17.28
N ALA A 378 2.70 5.55 18.53
CA ALA A 378 1.31 5.66 18.98
C ALA A 378 0.38 4.50 18.56
N PRO A 379 0.80 3.22 18.56
CA PRO A 379 0.04 2.15 17.90
C PRO A 379 -1.38 1.99 18.50
N GLU A 380 -2.38 1.94 17.63
CA GLU A 380 -3.78 1.80 18.03
C GLU A 380 -4.17 0.31 18.15
N ASN A 381 -4.99 -0.04 19.15
CA ASN A 381 -5.37 -1.43 19.45
C ASN A 381 -4.16 -2.37 19.64
N ALA A 382 -3.03 -1.83 20.11
CA ALA A 382 -1.73 -2.52 20.12
C ALA A 382 -1.70 -3.83 20.92
N GLY A 383 -2.50 -3.91 21.98
CA GLY A 383 -2.59 -5.06 22.86
C GLY A 383 -3.53 -6.17 22.38
N TYR A 384 -3.93 -6.20 21.10
CA TYR A 384 -4.82 -7.24 20.59
C TYR A 384 -4.08 -8.40 19.93
N LYS A 385 -3.09 -8.10 19.07
CA LYS A 385 -2.24 -9.07 18.37
C LYS A 385 -0.82 -8.51 18.29
N GLY A 386 0.15 -9.41 18.16
CA GLY A 386 1.57 -9.10 18.04
C GLY A 386 2.30 -10.19 17.28
N LEU A 387 3.63 -10.07 17.23
CA LEU A 387 4.54 -11.03 16.61
C LEU A 387 5.58 -11.48 17.64
N ASP A 388 6.46 -12.39 17.23
CA ASP A 388 7.68 -12.66 17.96
C ASP A 388 8.70 -11.56 17.65
N TRP A 389 8.88 -10.63 18.60
CA TRP A 389 9.72 -9.44 18.41
C TRP A 389 11.22 -9.78 18.36
N ASN A 390 11.64 -10.97 18.84
CA ASN A 390 13.02 -11.44 18.76
C ASN A 390 13.48 -11.77 17.32
N LYS A 391 12.55 -11.85 16.36
CA LYS A 391 12.89 -12.07 14.95
C LYS A 391 13.39 -10.81 14.26
N PHE A 392 13.21 -9.65 14.87
CA PHE A 392 13.61 -8.35 14.34
C PHE A 392 14.99 -7.97 14.89
N GLU A 393 15.73 -7.18 14.12
CA GLU A 393 16.97 -6.55 14.59
C GLU A 393 16.71 -5.67 15.81
N GLU A 394 15.61 -4.91 15.79
CA GLU A 394 15.23 -3.97 16.84
C GLU A 394 13.71 -3.67 16.78
N VAL A 395 13.05 -3.49 17.93
CA VAL A 395 11.64 -3.11 18.03
C VAL A 395 11.39 -2.10 19.15
N TRP A 396 10.89 -0.91 18.81
CA TRP A 396 10.56 0.11 19.81
C TRP A 396 9.16 0.67 19.63
N GLN A 397 8.38 0.63 20.70
CA GLN A 397 7.10 1.34 20.80
C GLN A 397 7.30 2.70 21.47
N TYR A 398 6.88 3.77 20.79
CA TYR A 398 6.89 5.14 21.30
C TYR A 398 5.46 5.63 21.57
N GLY A 399 5.22 6.21 22.74
CA GLY A 399 3.88 6.76 23.05
C GLY A 399 3.73 7.36 24.43
N SER A 400 2.47 7.54 24.85
CA SER A 400 2.14 7.97 26.21
C SER A 400 2.28 6.81 27.22
N ASN A 401 2.55 7.16 28.48
CA ASN A 401 2.78 6.24 29.59
C ASN A 401 1.49 5.81 30.31
N LEU A 402 0.38 5.72 29.58
CA LEU A 402 -0.93 5.38 30.14
C LEU A 402 -0.86 4.04 30.91
N GLY A 403 -1.46 4.02 32.10
CA GLY A 403 -1.52 2.83 32.96
C GLY A 403 -0.29 2.56 33.82
N LEU A 404 0.81 3.31 33.65
CA LEU A 404 1.99 3.19 34.52
C LEU A 404 1.82 3.97 35.83
N SER A 405 2.61 3.62 36.85
CA SER A 405 2.65 4.36 38.13
C SER A 405 3.08 5.81 37.94
N THR A 406 3.92 6.08 36.94
CA THR A 406 4.40 7.41 36.54
C THR A 406 3.51 8.09 35.49
N ALA A 407 2.31 7.56 35.24
CA ALA A 407 1.43 8.04 34.17
C ALA A 407 1.07 9.53 34.32
N ASP A 408 1.20 10.27 33.21
CA ASP A 408 0.81 11.68 33.13
C ASP A 408 -0.66 11.91 33.51
N ALA A 409 -1.02 13.16 33.78
CA ALA A 409 -2.42 13.57 33.89
C ALA A 409 -3.19 13.19 32.61
N LEU A 410 -4.49 12.85 32.76
CA LEU A 410 -5.32 12.34 31.67
C LEU A 410 -5.33 13.27 30.44
N ARG A 411 -5.34 14.58 30.67
CA ARG A 411 -5.32 15.60 29.61
C ARG A 411 -4.06 15.59 28.75
N TYR A 412 -2.96 14.99 29.24
CA TYR A 412 -1.66 14.84 28.57
C TYR A 412 -1.48 13.45 27.92
N GLN A 413 -2.39 12.52 28.20
CA GLN A 413 -2.39 11.19 27.58
C GLN A 413 -2.88 11.28 26.13
N ASP A 414 -2.42 10.37 25.28
CA ASP A 414 -3.05 10.11 23.99
C ASP A 414 -4.50 9.65 24.19
N GLY A 415 -5.43 10.49 23.74
CA GLY A 415 -6.85 10.20 23.78
C GLY A 415 -7.45 9.76 22.46
N VAL A 416 -6.68 9.82 21.37
CA VAL A 416 -7.08 9.37 20.03
C VAL A 416 -6.89 7.87 19.88
N ALA A 417 -5.76 7.38 20.38
CA ALA A 417 -5.49 5.96 20.56
C ALA A 417 -4.93 5.77 21.97
N PRO A 418 -5.78 5.60 23.00
CA PRO A 418 -5.33 5.34 24.35
C PRO A 418 -4.27 4.24 24.40
N GLN A 419 -3.04 4.62 24.71
CA GLN A 419 -1.86 3.79 24.48
C GLN A 419 -1.85 2.58 25.42
N THR A 420 -1.60 1.41 24.85
CA THR A 420 -1.36 0.17 25.58
C THR A 420 -0.07 -0.46 25.08
N ALA A 421 0.52 -1.37 25.87
CA ALA A 421 1.65 -2.15 25.41
C ALA A 421 1.25 -2.95 24.16
N VAL A 422 2.12 -2.91 23.14
CA VAL A 422 2.06 -3.85 22.02
C VAL A 422 2.08 -5.28 22.56
N TRP A 423 1.22 -6.14 22.05
CA TRP A 423 1.09 -7.51 22.54
C TRP A 423 2.45 -8.23 22.60
N GLY A 424 2.80 -8.76 23.77
CA GLY A 424 4.05 -9.51 23.98
C GLY A 424 5.32 -8.66 24.14
N ILE A 425 5.29 -7.35 23.88
CA ILE A 425 6.51 -6.51 23.89
C ILE A 425 7.17 -6.46 25.29
N GLU A 426 6.37 -6.48 26.35
CA GLU A 426 6.88 -6.43 27.73
C GLU A 426 7.35 -7.80 28.25
N ALA A 427 6.88 -8.89 27.65
CA ALA A 427 7.33 -10.25 27.97
C ALA A 427 8.69 -10.55 27.35
N GLN A 428 9.10 -9.80 26.33
CA GLN A 428 10.34 -9.98 25.57
C GLN A 428 11.37 -8.88 25.85
N LYS A 429 11.40 -8.34 27.08
CA LYS A 429 12.34 -7.27 27.46
C LYS A 429 13.78 -7.70 27.19
N SER A 430 14.37 -7.10 26.16
CA SER A 430 15.74 -7.27 25.73
C SER A 430 16.35 -5.90 25.46
N ALA A 431 17.66 -5.83 25.18
CA ALA A 431 18.31 -4.57 24.83
C ALA A 431 17.78 -3.95 23.52
N HIS A 432 17.09 -4.74 22.68
CA HIS A 432 16.62 -4.34 21.35
C HIS A 432 15.09 -4.34 21.23
N VAL A 433 14.34 -4.63 22.30
CA VAL A 433 12.86 -4.61 22.32
C VAL A 433 12.34 -3.87 23.53
N GLY A 434 11.47 -2.88 23.32
CA GLY A 434 10.80 -2.23 24.44
C GLY A 434 9.89 -1.05 24.12
N ARG A 435 9.54 -0.32 25.18
CA ARG A 435 8.65 0.84 25.15
C ARG A 435 9.37 2.07 25.66
N ILE A 436 9.25 3.19 24.95
CA ILE A 436 9.76 4.49 25.35
C ILE A 436 8.62 5.49 25.38
N PHE A 437 8.62 6.35 26.40
CA PHE A 437 7.55 7.29 26.65
C PHE A 437 7.99 8.73 26.38
N SER A 438 7.04 9.55 25.93
CA SER A 438 7.28 10.98 25.73
C SER A 438 7.81 11.63 27.02
N PRO A 439 8.86 12.45 26.96
CA PRO A 439 9.42 13.14 28.14
C PRO A 439 8.36 13.92 28.92
N GLU A 440 8.54 14.04 30.24
CA GLU A 440 7.59 14.73 31.12
C GLU A 440 7.35 16.18 30.66
N ASN A 441 8.42 16.88 30.29
CA ASN A 441 8.43 18.28 29.87
C ASN A 441 8.21 18.51 28.36
N TRP A 442 7.76 17.50 27.61
CA TRP A 442 7.49 17.67 26.17
C TRP A 442 6.25 18.56 25.95
N PRO A 443 6.36 19.68 25.20
CA PRO A 443 5.29 20.69 25.13
C PRO A 443 4.03 20.23 24.37
N ASN A 444 4.17 19.25 23.47
CA ASN A 444 3.07 18.79 22.61
C ASN A 444 2.22 17.67 23.25
N LYS A 445 2.24 17.53 24.58
CA LYS A 445 1.46 16.52 25.29
C LYS A 445 0.05 17.02 25.57
N HIS A 446 -0.93 16.55 24.79
CA HIS A 446 -2.35 16.63 25.14
C HIS A 446 -3.20 15.61 24.38
N PHE A 447 -4.50 15.49 24.74
CA PHE A 447 -5.43 14.49 24.21
C PHE A 447 -5.26 14.18 22.71
N VAL A 448 -5.17 15.22 21.87
CA VAL A 448 -5.00 15.04 20.42
C VAL A 448 -3.52 15.03 20.04
N HIS A 449 -2.72 16.00 20.50
CA HIS A 449 -1.35 16.14 20.00
C HIS A 449 -0.44 15.01 20.45
N SER A 450 -0.67 14.39 21.60
CA SER A 450 0.07 13.21 22.05
C SER A 450 -0.03 12.03 21.07
N HIS A 451 -1.03 12.05 20.18
CA HIS A 451 -1.20 11.07 19.11
C HIS A 451 -0.62 11.51 17.77
N MET A 452 -0.45 12.81 17.53
CA MET A 452 -0.12 13.28 16.19
C MET A 452 1.35 13.02 15.89
N ILE A 453 1.64 12.53 14.69
CA ILE A 453 2.99 12.14 14.30
C ILE A 453 4.01 13.29 14.40
N TYR A 454 3.61 14.53 14.11
CA TYR A 454 4.44 15.72 14.28
C TYR A 454 4.84 16.01 15.75
N SER A 455 4.23 15.32 16.72
CA SER A 455 4.58 15.47 18.13
C SER A 455 5.68 14.51 18.57
N TYR A 456 6.25 13.71 17.67
CA TYR A 456 7.22 12.66 17.98
C TYR A 456 8.68 13.00 17.65
N ASP A 457 8.99 14.26 17.31
CA ASP A 457 10.38 14.72 17.11
C ASP A 457 11.29 14.45 18.32
N TRP A 458 10.71 14.36 19.53
CA TRP A 458 11.46 14.01 20.74
C TRP A 458 12.19 12.67 20.66
N ILE A 459 11.71 11.70 19.86
CA ILE A 459 12.42 10.43 19.65
C ILE A 459 13.80 10.73 19.04
N PHE A 460 13.89 11.76 18.20
CA PHE A 460 15.12 12.17 17.58
C PHE A 460 15.94 13.12 18.45
N ASP A 461 15.29 14.05 19.13
CA ASP A 461 15.98 15.16 19.79
C ASP A 461 16.40 14.84 21.23
N ARG A 462 15.74 13.87 21.88
CA ARG A 462 15.92 13.59 23.31
C ARG A 462 16.54 12.24 23.60
N ILE A 463 16.39 11.26 22.71
CA ILE A 463 17.02 9.96 22.87
C ILE A 463 18.41 10.03 22.25
N GLN A 464 19.44 9.82 23.07
CA GLN A 464 20.83 9.88 22.68
C GLN A 464 21.33 8.53 22.18
N LYS A 465 22.37 8.55 21.33
CA LYS A 465 22.98 7.33 20.80
C LYS A 465 23.40 6.40 21.94
N GLY A 466 23.02 5.12 21.84
CA GLY A 466 23.28 4.10 22.86
C GLY A 466 22.20 4.00 23.95
N GLN A 467 21.19 4.87 23.94
CA GLN A 467 20.02 4.72 24.81
C GLN A 467 18.96 3.81 24.16
N ALA A 468 18.16 3.17 25.00
CA ALA A 468 16.99 2.41 24.59
C ALA A 468 16.04 3.29 23.75
N GLY A 469 15.63 2.78 22.58
CA GLY A 469 14.80 3.50 21.62
C GLY A 469 15.52 4.55 20.80
N TYR A 470 16.85 4.51 20.75
CA TYR A 470 17.56 5.33 19.78
C TYR A 470 17.33 4.78 18.36
N ILE A 471 17.01 5.65 17.42
CA ILE A 471 16.91 5.26 16.00
C ILE A 471 18.33 5.26 15.43
N HIS A 472 18.87 4.06 15.19
CA HIS A 472 20.26 3.83 14.80
C HIS A 472 20.59 4.16 13.34
#